data_AF-A0A1Q6SKA2-F1
#
_entry.id   AF-A0A1Q6SKA2-F1
#
_cell.length_a   1.000
_cell.length_b   1.000
_cell.length_c   1.000
_cell.angle_alpha   90.00
_cell.angle_beta   90.00
_cell.angle_gamma   90.00
#
_symmetry.space_group_name_H-M   'P 1'
#
loop_
_entity.id
_entity.type
_entity.pdbx_description
1 polymer ?
#
loop_
_entity_poly.entity_id
_entity_poly.type
_entity_poly.pdbx_seq_one_letter_code
_entity_poly.pdbx_strand_id
1 'polypeptide(L)'
;MYKIAIIYAGATYESALNHIRLQELLGKIKVIGIGTQDIYAEYVDGYPVTTIENILQQEWDYLLIAGQEQNFAQMKALLVSIGIEADRIFSIMVFSLPMFDMEEYVQFVNKKVSIISNHCWGGFTYHSLKAEFLSPFINMFIPQADYIRLLESFDAYMNEKVKYYKNEYESNLKREYPVALLGDIELHFNHYKSFEEAEQKWYERKQRMNEERLFVEMQTDSEELAERFDKLPFKQKVVFVPFETKLTSAISLKKINANYSGAFYESVNRLATGQQAFYNILKLLNGERDFFRVSEKM
;
A
#
# COMPACT_ATOMS: atom_id res chain seq x y z
N MET A 1 -15.44 15.24 -10.59
CA MET A 1 -16.35 14.84 -9.49
C MET A 1 -16.88 13.46 -9.77
N TYR A 2 -16.55 12.50 -8.91
CA TYR A 2 -16.96 11.09 -9.04
C TYR A 2 -18.31 10.82 -8.37
N LYS A 3 -19.19 10.05 -9.02
CA LYS A 3 -20.44 9.53 -8.45
C LYS A 3 -20.11 8.31 -7.57
N ILE A 4 -20.55 8.34 -6.32
CA ILE A 4 -20.24 7.31 -5.33
C ILE A 4 -21.51 6.58 -4.88
N ALA A 5 -21.54 5.27 -5.05
CA ALA A 5 -22.50 4.40 -4.39
C ALA A 5 -21.89 3.88 -3.08
N ILE A 6 -22.69 3.80 -2.01
CA ILE A 6 -22.26 3.19 -0.74
C ILE A 6 -23.12 1.96 -0.49
N ILE A 7 -22.52 0.86 -0.05
CA ILE A 7 -23.26 -0.30 0.49
C ILE A 7 -22.92 -0.50 1.97
N TYR A 8 -23.98 -0.82 2.73
CA TYR A 8 -24.01 -0.83 4.20
C TYR A 8 -23.90 0.56 4.82
N ALA A 9 -24.50 0.73 6.01
CA ALA A 9 -24.46 1.97 6.78
C ALA A 9 -24.38 1.67 8.28
N GLY A 10 -23.33 0.94 8.68
CA GLY A 10 -23.07 0.60 10.08
C GLY A 10 -21.99 1.49 10.72
N ALA A 11 -21.33 1.00 11.77
CA ALA A 11 -20.30 1.75 12.49
C ALA A 11 -19.15 2.28 11.59
N THR A 12 -18.78 1.54 10.53
CA THR A 12 -17.76 1.97 9.57
C THR A 12 -18.21 3.16 8.72
N TYR A 13 -19.51 3.24 8.41
CA TYR A 13 -20.08 4.41 7.72
C TYR A 13 -20.06 5.63 8.64
N GLU A 14 -20.53 5.48 9.88
CA GLU A 14 -20.56 6.55 10.88
C GLU A 14 -19.17 7.15 11.13
N SER A 15 -18.13 6.31 11.22
CA SER A 15 -16.75 6.80 11.43
C SER A 15 -16.17 7.52 10.21
N ALA A 16 -16.67 7.23 9.00
CA ALA A 16 -16.21 7.83 7.75
C ALA A 16 -17.03 9.07 7.33
N LEU A 17 -18.24 9.28 7.88
CA LEU A 17 -19.21 10.27 7.42
C LEU A 17 -18.60 11.67 7.24
N ASN A 18 -17.85 12.18 8.23
CA ASN A 18 -17.24 13.50 8.14
C ASN A 18 -16.22 13.61 6.99
N HIS A 19 -15.48 12.54 6.71
CA HIS A 19 -14.52 12.52 5.61
C HIS A 19 -15.23 12.50 4.25
N ILE A 20 -16.34 11.75 4.14
CA ILE A 20 -17.20 11.76 2.94
C ILE A 20 -17.71 13.18 2.67
N ARG A 21 -18.24 13.84 3.70
CA ARG A 21 -18.71 15.24 3.61
C ARG A 21 -17.63 16.19 3.18
N LEU A 22 -16.42 16.05 3.72
CA LEU A 22 -15.29 16.86 3.30
C LEU A 22 -15.00 16.68 1.80
N GLN A 23 -15.03 15.44 1.29
CA GLN A 23 -14.79 15.17 -0.13
C GLN A 23 -15.92 15.70 -1.03
N GLU A 24 -17.18 15.69 -0.56
CA GLU A 24 -18.30 16.36 -1.25
C GLU A 24 -18.12 17.88 -1.28
N LEU A 25 -17.74 18.48 -0.15
CA LEU A 25 -17.48 19.93 -0.03
C LEU A 25 -16.33 20.38 -0.94
N LEU A 26 -15.30 19.54 -1.11
CA LEU A 26 -14.20 19.77 -2.04
C LEU A 26 -14.59 19.53 -3.51
N GLY A 27 -15.82 19.09 -3.80
CA GLY A 27 -16.30 18.79 -5.15
C GLY A 27 -15.65 17.56 -5.79
N LYS A 28 -14.98 16.72 -4.99
CA LYS A 28 -14.26 15.53 -5.45
C LYS A 28 -15.23 14.37 -5.71
N ILE A 29 -16.22 14.23 -4.85
CA ILE A 29 -17.24 13.17 -4.95
C ILE A 29 -18.66 13.73 -4.84
N LYS A 30 -19.63 12.92 -5.24
CA LYS A 30 -21.05 13.08 -4.95
C LYS A 30 -21.62 11.70 -4.61
N VAL A 31 -22.15 11.54 -3.39
CA VAL A 31 -22.82 10.28 -3.02
C VAL A 31 -24.19 10.25 -3.68
N ILE A 32 -24.48 9.17 -4.40
CA ILE A 32 -25.75 8.99 -5.12
C ILE A 32 -26.81 8.27 -4.29
N GLY A 33 -26.40 7.52 -3.27
CA GLY A 33 -27.28 6.77 -2.39
C GLY A 33 -26.57 5.69 -1.58
N ILE A 34 -27.33 5.08 -0.67
CA ILE A 34 -26.89 4.02 0.23
C ILE A 34 -27.74 2.77 -0.03
N GLY A 35 -27.08 1.66 -0.38
CA GLY A 35 -27.68 0.34 -0.44
C GLY A 35 -27.56 -0.39 0.90
N THR A 36 -28.68 -0.82 1.48
CA THR A 36 -28.70 -1.60 2.72
C THR A 36 -29.64 -2.81 2.61
N GLN A 37 -29.47 -3.79 3.49
CA GLN A 37 -30.38 -4.94 3.59
C GLN A 37 -31.69 -4.54 4.30
N ASP A 38 -31.56 -3.79 5.40
CA ASP A 38 -32.69 -3.33 6.21
C ASP A 38 -32.97 -1.86 5.89
N ILE A 39 -33.97 -1.60 5.05
CA ILE A 39 -34.41 -0.23 4.75
C ILE A 39 -35.28 0.26 5.90
N TYR A 40 -34.73 1.14 6.73
CA TYR A 40 -35.42 1.73 7.89
C TYR A 40 -35.81 3.20 7.71
N ALA A 41 -35.35 3.85 6.63
CA ALA A 41 -35.64 5.24 6.29
C ALA A 41 -35.54 5.43 4.78
N GLU A 42 -36.22 6.47 4.24
CA GLU A 42 -36.08 6.86 2.84
C GLU A 42 -34.75 7.60 2.56
N TYR A 43 -34.26 8.33 3.56
CA TYR A 43 -33.01 9.06 3.50
C TYR A 43 -32.22 8.89 4.81
N VAL A 44 -30.90 8.75 4.68
CA VAL A 44 -29.94 8.81 5.79
C VAL A 44 -28.91 9.86 5.44
N ASP A 45 -28.74 10.85 6.32
CA ASP A 45 -27.90 12.02 6.08
C ASP A 45 -28.26 12.76 4.76
N GLY A 46 -29.51 12.69 4.32
CA GLY A 46 -29.92 13.28 3.04
C GLY A 46 -29.50 12.50 1.79
N TYR A 47 -28.88 11.33 1.95
CA TYR A 47 -28.67 10.39 0.85
C TYR A 47 -29.87 9.43 0.74
N PRO A 48 -30.39 9.16 -0.47
CA PRO A 48 -31.48 8.21 -0.63
C PRO A 48 -31.02 6.80 -0.27
N VAL A 49 -31.88 6.07 0.44
CA VAL A 49 -31.63 4.70 0.88
C VAL A 49 -32.44 3.73 0.02
N THR A 50 -31.81 2.66 -0.44
CA THR A 50 -32.45 1.62 -1.23
C THR A 50 -31.81 0.26 -0.95
N THR A 51 -32.21 -0.80 -1.66
CA THR A 51 -31.58 -2.11 -1.53
C THR A 51 -30.19 -2.11 -2.17
N ILE A 52 -29.36 -3.09 -1.78
CA ILE A 52 -28.04 -3.27 -2.41
C ILE A 52 -28.21 -3.54 -3.92
N GLU A 53 -29.18 -4.34 -4.31
CA GLU A 53 -29.46 -4.65 -5.72
C GLU A 53 -29.81 -3.38 -6.51
N ASN A 54 -30.66 -2.53 -5.95
CA ASN A 54 -31.09 -1.30 -6.62
C ASN A 54 -29.97 -0.28 -6.75
N ILE A 55 -29.14 -0.08 -5.71
CA ILE A 55 -28.03 0.90 -5.82
C ILE A 55 -26.98 0.43 -6.82
N LEU A 56 -26.73 -0.88 -6.90
CA LEU A 56 -25.77 -1.45 -7.84
C LEU A 56 -26.20 -1.28 -9.31
N GLN A 57 -27.51 -1.18 -9.58
CA GLN A 57 -28.06 -0.94 -10.91
C GLN A 57 -28.02 0.55 -11.35
N GLN A 58 -27.70 1.47 -10.44
CA GLN A 58 -27.59 2.89 -10.77
C GLN A 58 -26.25 3.23 -11.44
N GLU A 59 -26.15 4.44 -11.99
CA GLU A 59 -24.89 4.96 -12.53
C GLU A 59 -23.99 5.54 -11.43
N TRP A 60 -22.88 4.86 -11.14
CA TRP A 60 -21.83 5.30 -10.22
C TRP A 60 -20.45 5.05 -10.82
N ASP A 61 -19.45 5.83 -10.40
CA ASP A 61 -18.05 5.66 -10.81
C ASP A 61 -17.35 4.67 -9.87
N TYR A 62 -17.53 4.83 -8.55
CA TYR A 62 -16.95 3.97 -7.53
C TYR A 62 -17.98 3.51 -6.50
N LEU A 63 -17.77 2.30 -6.00
CA LEU A 63 -18.57 1.66 -4.96
C LEU A 63 -17.75 1.59 -3.67
N LEU A 64 -18.31 2.12 -2.58
CA LEU A 64 -17.72 2.05 -1.25
C LEU A 64 -18.43 1.02 -0.40
N ILE A 65 -17.65 0.09 0.14
CA ILE A 65 -18.14 -0.91 1.10
C ILE A 65 -17.96 -0.35 2.52
N ALA A 66 -19.05 -0.02 3.19
CA ALA A 66 -19.07 0.41 4.59
C ALA A 66 -19.37 -0.73 5.57
N GLY A 67 -18.87 -1.92 5.24
CA GLY A 67 -18.94 -3.11 6.08
C GLY A 67 -17.78 -3.21 7.08
N GLN A 68 -17.73 -4.33 7.79
CA GLN A 68 -16.59 -4.66 8.66
C GLN A 68 -15.34 -4.98 7.83
N GLU A 69 -14.17 -4.50 8.26
CA GLU A 69 -12.91 -4.61 7.52
C GLU A 69 -12.51 -6.06 7.20
N GLN A 70 -12.70 -6.98 8.17
CA GLN A 70 -12.40 -8.40 8.00
C GLN A 70 -13.21 -9.06 6.87
N ASN A 71 -14.36 -8.50 6.51
CA ASN A 71 -15.23 -9.03 5.46
C ASN A 71 -15.00 -8.35 4.10
N PHE A 72 -14.16 -7.31 4.03
CA PHE A 72 -13.96 -6.53 2.82
C PHE A 72 -13.48 -7.39 1.64
N ALA A 73 -12.49 -8.25 1.86
CA ALA A 73 -11.93 -9.09 0.80
C ALA A 73 -12.98 -10.06 0.23
N GLN A 74 -13.77 -10.69 1.10
CA GLN A 74 -14.85 -11.60 0.69
C GLN A 74 -15.95 -10.86 -0.07
N MET A 75 -16.37 -9.68 0.43
CA MET A 75 -17.40 -8.87 -0.22
C MET A 75 -16.94 -8.36 -1.58
N LYS A 76 -15.70 -7.88 -1.67
CA LYS A 76 -15.08 -7.47 -2.94
C LYS A 76 -15.07 -8.62 -3.94
N ALA A 77 -14.68 -9.82 -3.52
CA ALA A 77 -14.69 -11.01 -4.38
C ALA A 77 -16.10 -11.35 -4.88
N LEU A 78 -17.13 -11.24 -4.03
CA LEU A 78 -18.52 -11.45 -4.43
C LEU A 78 -18.99 -10.42 -5.47
N LEU A 79 -18.71 -9.14 -5.25
CA LEU A 79 -19.04 -8.06 -6.18
C LEU A 79 -18.32 -8.23 -7.53
N VAL A 80 -17.06 -8.66 -7.51
CA VAL A 80 -16.33 -9.01 -8.74
C VAL A 80 -16.96 -10.20 -9.45
N SER A 81 -17.43 -11.22 -8.71
CA SER A 81 -18.05 -12.40 -9.31
C SER A 81 -19.38 -12.10 -10.04
N ILE A 82 -20.04 -10.99 -9.70
CA ILE A 82 -21.25 -10.51 -10.40
C ILE A 82 -20.94 -9.44 -11.47
N GLY A 83 -19.67 -9.23 -11.81
CA GLY A 83 -19.24 -8.40 -12.94
C GLY A 83 -18.81 -6.98 -12.60
N ILE A 84 -18.66 -6.62 -11.33
CA ILE A 84 -18.14 -5.29 -10.95
C ILE A 84 -16.61 -5.29 -11.05
N GLU A 85 -16.05 -4.29 -11.73
CA GLU A 85 -14.59 -4.15 -11.88
C GLU A 85 -13.92 -3.91 -10.51
N ALA A 86 -12.86 -4.66 -10.23
CA ALA A 86 -12.22 -4.69 -8.92
C ALA A 86 -11.56 -3.36 -8.51
N ASP A 87 -11.14 -2.54 -9.47
CA ASP A 87 -10.56 -1.20 -9.29
C ASP A 87 -11.63 -0.11 -9.05
N ARG A 88 -12.91 -0.47 -9.15
CA ARG A 88 -14.03 0.42 -8.79
C ARG A 88 -14.61 0.18 -7.39
N ILE A 89 -14.10 -0.82 -6.67
CA ILE A 89 -14.59 -1.22 -5.35
C ILE A 89 -13.56 -0.84 -4.27
N PHE A 90 -13.93 0.07 -3.38
CA PHE A 90 -13.09 0.51 -2.26
C PHE A 90 -13.72 0.22 -0.91
N SER A 91 -12.87 0.05 0.11
CA SER A 91 -13.32 0.15 1.49
C SER A 91 -13.66 1.61 1.76
N ILE A 92 -14.76 1.90 2.46
CA ILE A 92 -15.05 3.28 2.86
C ILE A 92 -13.95 3.89 3.75
N MET A 93 -13.19 3.02 4.42
CA MET A 93 -12.09 3.42 5.31
C MET A 93 -10.88 4.01 4.58
N VAL A 94 -10.83 4.01 3.24
CA VAL A 94 -9.78 4.73 2.50
C VAL A 94 -9.78 6.22 2.86
N PHE A 95 -10.94 6.79 3.19
CA PHE A 95 -11.07 8.19 3.58
C PHE A 95 -10.41 8.55 4.92
N SER A 96 -10.04 7.57 5.75
CA SER A 96 -9.30 7.83 6.99
C SER A 96 -7.80 8.05 6.76
N LEU A 97 -7.32 7.86 5.52
CA LEU A 97 -5.93 8.11 5.17
C LEU A 97 -5.60 9.60 5.39
N PRO A 98 -4.51 9.93 6.10
CA PRO A 98 -4.10 11.32 6.24
C PRO A 98 -3.83 11.96 4.88
N MET A 99 -4.33 13.19 4.67
CA MET A 99 -4.23 13.91 3.40
C MET A 99 -4.92 13.20 2.23
N PHE A 100 -5.96 12.39 2.48
CA PHE A 100 -6.70 11.73 1.41
C PHE A 100 -7.26 12.73 0.40
N ASP A 101 -6.96 12.48 -0.87
CA ASP A 101 -7.61 13.10 -2.02
C ASP A 101 -8.11 11.98 -2.95
N MET A 102 -9.39 12.07 -3.34
CA MET A 102 -10.03 11.03 -4.16
C MET A 102 -9.35 10.86 -5.52
N GLU A 103 -8.92 11.95 -6.16
CA GLU A 103 -8.31 11.90 -7.49
C GLU A 103 -6.91 11.27 -7.40
N GLU A 104 -6.13 11.64 -6.38
CA GLU A 104 -4.81 11.02 -6.12
C GLU A 104 -4.94 9.51 -5.82
N TYR A 105 -5.96 9.11 -5.03
CA TYR A 105 -6.22 7.71 -4.70
C TYR A 105 -6.62 6.90 -5.93
N VAL A 106 -7.57 7.41 -6.73
CA VAL A 106 -7.98 6.80 -7.99
C VAL A 106 -6.81 6.67 -8.96
N GLN A 107 -5.98 7.71 -9.08
CA GLN A 107 -4.80 7.67 -9.92
C GLN A 107 -3.83 6.58 -9.49
N PHE A 108 -3.60 6.42 -8.18
CA PHE A 108 -2.78 5.34 -7.63
C PHE A 108 -3.34 3.95 -7.98
N VAL A 109 -4.65 3.73 -7.76
CA VAL A 109 -5.32 2.46 -8.06
C VAL A 109 -5.23 2.15 -9.56
N ASN A 110 -5.56 3.12 -10.42
CA ASN A 110 -5.58 2.92 -11.88
C ASN A 110 -4.18 2.71 -12.47
N LYS A 111 -3.15 3.32 -11.87
CA LYS A 111 -1.75 3.04 -12.25
C LYS A 111 -1.33 1.62 -11.88
N LYS A 112 -2.02 0.95 -10.96
CA LYS A 112 -1.64 -0.39 -10.46
C LYS A 112 -0.18 -0.41 -10.03
N VAL A 113 0.20 0.52 -9.15
CA VAL A 113 1.59 0.70 -8.74
C VAL A 113 2.10 -0.53 -8.00
N SER A 114 3.21 -1.10 -8.47
CA SER A 114 3.87 -2.25 -7.87
C SER A 114 5.06 -1.82 -7.01
N ILE A 115 4.89 -1.88 -5.69
CA ILE A 115 5.94 -1.51 -4.73
C ILE A 115 6.97 -2.64 -4.59
N ILE A 116 8.23 -2.36 -4.90
CA ILE A 116 9.37 -3.24 -4.65
C ILE A 116 10.13 -2.68 -3.46
N SER A 117 10.28 -3.45 -2.38
CA SER A 117 10.91 -2.99 -1.13
C SER A 117 11.78 -4.09 -0.54
N ASN A 118 12.87 -3.73 0.14
CA ASN A 118 13.73 -4.69 0.83
C ASN A 118 13.23 -5.10 2.22
N HIS A 119 12.09 -4.57 2.67
CA HIS A 119 11.51 -4.83 3.98
C HIS A 119 9.99 -4.63 3.98
N CYS A 120 9.38 -4.54 5.16
CA CYS A 120 7.92 -4.54 5.31
C CYS A 120 7.22 -3.23 4.89
N TRP A 121 7.95 -2.18 4.48
CA TRP A 121 7.35 -0.90 4.10
C TRP A 121 6.30 -1.02 3.01
N GLY A 122 6.57 -1.81 1.96
CA GLY A 122 5.61 -2.00 0.87
C GLY A 122 4.30 -2.62 1.35
N GLY A 123 4.38 -3.65 2.21
CA GLY A 123 3.21 -4.29 2.81
C GLY A 123 2.40 -3.33 3.69
N PHE A 124 3.08 -2.57 4.55
CA PHE A 124 2.41 -1.55 5.38
C PHE A 124 1.75 -0.46 4.54
N THR A 125 2.42 0.00 3.49
CA THR A 125 1.89 1.01 2.56
C THR A 125 0.60 0.54 1.90
N TYR A 126 0.58 -0.65 1.29
CA TYR A 126 -0.65 -1.20 0.69
C TYR A 126 -1.77 -1.36 1.74
N HIS A 127 -1.43 -1.83 2.94
CA HIS A 127 -2.41 -1.99 4.01
C HIS A 127 -3.02 -0.66 4.45
N SER A 128 -2.20 0.39 4.61
CA SER A 128 -2.68 1.76 4.91
C SER A 128 -3.60 2.29 3.82
N LEU A 129 -3.30 1.96 2.56
CA LEU A 129 -4.10 2.35 1.38
C LEU A 129 -5.35 1.46 1.17
N LYS A 130 -5.57 0.43 2.01
CA LYS A 130 -6.61 -0.59 1.83
C LYS A 130 -6.59 -1.21 0.42
N ALA A 131 -5.40 -1.32 -0.15
CA ALA A 131 -5.16 -1.73 -1.52
C ALA A 131 -4.69 -3.18 -1.59
N GLU A 132 -4.91 -3.80 -2.75
CA GLU A 132 -4.40 -5.14 -3.02
C GLU A 132 -2.87 -5.12 -3.17
N PHE A 133 -2.20 -6.19 -2.73
CA PHE A 133 -0.78 -6.37 -2.95
C PHE A 133 -0.48 -6.68 -4.43
N LEU A 134 0.13 -5.72 -5.13
CA LEU A 134 0.56 -5.85 -6.52
C LEU A 134 2.06 -6.17 -6.63
N SER A 135 2.63 -6.85 -5.64
CA SER A 135 4.06 -7.15 -5.58
C SER A 135 4.33 -8.43 -4.78
N PRO A 136 5.32 -9.25 -5.17
CA PRO A 136 5.74 -10.41 -4.39
C PRO A 136 6.61 -10.04 -3.18
N PHE A 137 7.15 -8.82 -3.11
CA PHE A 137 8.01 -8.31 -2.02
C PHE A 137 7.20 -7.89 -0.79
N ILE A 138 6.41 -8.81 -0.27
CA ILE A 138 5.46 -8.58 0.82
C ILE A 138 5.67 -9.67 1.86
N ASN A 139 5.62 -9.29 3.15
CA ASN A 139 5.76 -10.24 4.26
C ASN A 139 7.13 -10.95 4.26
N MET A 140 8.16 -10.22 3.83
CA MET A 140 9.54 -10.67 3.72
C MET A 140 10.51 -9.49 3.80
N PHE A 141 11.80 -9.78 3.97
CA PHE A 141 12.87 -8.83 3.79
C PHE A 141 14.01 -9.42 2.96
N ILE A 142 14.87 -8.55 2.45
CA ILE A 142 16.09 -8.88 1.71
C ILE A 142 17.24 -8.09 2.33
N PRO A 143 18.38 -8.73 2.67
CA PRO A 143 19.56 -8.03 3.14
C PRO A 143 19.96 -6.90 2.18
N GLN A 144 20.38 -5.74 2.69
CA GLN A 144 20.54 -4.54 1.87
C GLN A 144 21.54 -4.74 0.70
N ALA A 145 22.63 -5.48 0.94
CA ALA A 145 23.64 -5.81 -0.08
C ALA A 145 23.10 -6.76 -1.16
N ASP A 146 22.20 -7.67 -0.80
CA ASP A 146 21.52 -8.57 -1.73
C ASP A 146 20.47 -7.82 -2.54
N TYR A 147 19.71 -6.93 -1.89
CA TYR A 147 18.69 -6.14 -2.54
C TYR A 147 19.25 -5.21 -3.60
N ILE A 148 20.38 -4.54 -3.35
CA ILE A 148 20.99 -3.68 -4.38
C ILE A 148 21.44 -4.49 -5.59
N ARG A 149 21.98 -5.71 -5.39
CA ARG A 149 22.36 -6.62 -6.48
C ARG A 149 21.13 -7.08 -7.28
N LEU A 150 20.03 -7.37 -6.57
CA LEU A 150 18.74 -7.65 -7.20
C LEU A 150 18.34 -6.52 -8.14
N LEU A 151 18.35 -5.28 -7.64
CA LEU A 151 17.90 -4.12 -8.39
C LEU A 151 18.82 -3.77 -9.58
N GLU A 152 20.14 -3.97 -9.46
CA GLU A 152 21.10 -3.76 -10.55
C GLU A 152 20.91 -4.76 -11.71
N SER A 153 20.28 -5.90 -11.47
CA SER A 153 19.97 -6.93 -12.47
C SER A 153 18.52 -7.44 -12.35
N PHE A 154 17.58 -6.50 -12.18
CA PHE A 154 16.20 -6.80 -11.78
C PHE A 154 15.53 -7.86 -12.67
N ASP A 155 15.54 -7.67 -13.99
CA ASP A 155 14.87 -8.59 -14.92
C ASP A 155 15.49 -9.99 -14.89
N ALA A 156 16.81 -10.10 -14.69
CA ALA A 156 17.48 -11.40 -14.62
C ALA A 156 17.02 -12.16 -13.36
N TYR A 157 17.10 -11.51 -12.19
CA TYR A 157 16.68 -12.13 -10.93
C TYR A 157 15.17 -12.41 -10.89
N MET A 158 14.35 -11.50 -11.42
CA MET A 158 12.91 -11.72 -11.48
C MET A 158 12.53 -12.87 -12.42
N ASN A 159 13.41 -13.37 -13.29
CA ASN A 159 13.17 -14.58 -14.07
C ASN A 159 13.64 -15.88 -13.40
N GLU A 160 14.39 -15.78 -12.29
CA GLU A 160 14.83 -16.94 -11.53
C GLU A 160 13.70 -17.62 -10.75
N LYS A 161 13.92 -18.89 -10.42
CA LYS A 161 13.04 -19.65 -9.53
C LYS A 161 13.50 -19.49 -8.09
N VAL A 162 12.55 -19.24 -7.18
CA VAL A 162 12.83 -19.32 -5.74
C VAL A 162 13.09 -20.77 -5.34
N LYS A 163 14.11 -21.00 -4.51
CA LYS A 163 14.49 -22.33 -4.02
C LYS A 163 14.68 -22.29 -2.51
N TYR A 164 14.08 -23.22 -1.79
CA TYR A 164 14.34 -23.36 -0.35
C TYR A 164 15.84 -23.47 -0.07
N TYR A 165 16.30 -22.79 0.97
CA TYR A 165 17.69 -22.83 1.40
C TYR A 165 17.84 -23.31 2.84
N LYS A 166 17.22 -22.59 3.78
CA LYS A 166 17.31 -22.88 5.22
C LYS A 166 16.12 -22.29 5.96
N ASN A 167 15.98 -22.63 7.23
CA ASN A 167 15.18 -21.85 8.17
C ASN A 167 16.10 -20.93 8.99
N GLU A 168 15.56 -19.79 9.40
CA GLU A 168 16.16 -18.87 10.36
C GLU A 168 15.15 -18.59 11.49
N TYR A 169 15.61 -18.10 12.64
CA TYR A 169 14.75 -17.80 13.78
C TYR A 169 14.51 -16.29 13.93
N GLU A 170 13.25 -15.85 13.90
CA GLU A 170 12.88 -14.46 14.17
C GLU A 170 12.55 -14.29 15.66
N SER A 171 13.46 -13.61 16.37
CA SER A 171 13.37 -13.41 17.82
C SER A 171 12.11 -12.66 18.27
N ASN A 172 11.63 -11.68 17.49
CA ASN A 172 10.45 -10.89 17.83
C ASN A 172 9.15 -11.70 17.71
N LEU A 173 9.07 -12.54 16.67
CA LEU A 173 7.92 -13.41 16.40
C LEU A 173 8.02 -14.76 17.12
N LYS A 174 9.16 -15.04 17.76
CA LYS A 174 9.48 -16.27 18.50
C LYS A 174 9.22 -17.54 17.68
N ARG A 175 9.61 -17.54 16.41
CA ARG A 175 9.37 -18.66 15.49
C ARG A 175 10.45 -18.76 14.41
N GLU A 176 10.60 -19.96 13.87
CA GLU A 176 11.34 -20.16 12.63
C GLU A 176 10.55 -19.65 11.42
N TYR A 177 11.29 -19.25 10.39
CA TYR A 177 10.76 -18.85 9.10
C TYR A 177 11.66 -19.34 7.97
N PRO A 178 11.12 -19.57 6.76
CA PRO A 178 11.91 -20.06 5.64
C PRO A 178 12.71 -18.94 4.99
N VAL A 179 13.95 -19.26 4.61
CA VAL A 179 14.80 -18.48 3.73
C VAL A 179 14.92 -19.23 2.40
N ALA A 180 14.71 -18.51 1.31
CA ALA A 180 14.88 -19.03 -0.04
C ALA A 180 15.99 -18.29 -0.77
N LEU A 181 16.48 -18.88 -1.85
CA LEU A 181 17.39 -18.25 -2.80
C LEU A 181 16.65 -17.88 -4.09
N LEU A 182 16.88 -16.67 -4.57
CA LEU A 182 16.55 -16.23 -5.93
C LEU A 182 17.85 -16.02 -6.69
N GLY A 183 18.29 -17.05 -7.41
CA GLY A 183 19.69 -17.14 -7.84
C GLY A 183 20.61 -17.30 -6.62
N ASP A 184 21.34 -16.24 -6.28
CA ASP A 184 22.28 -16.15 -5.15
C ASP A 184 21.88 -15.10 -4.10
N ILE A 185 20.63 -14.64 -4.13
CA ILE A 185 20.06 -13.63 -3.22
C ILE A 185 19.19 -14.31 -2.17
N GLU A 186 19.42 -14.01 -0.88
CA GLU A 186 18.59 -14.53 0.21
C GLU A 186 17.27 -13.74 0.34
N LEU A 187 16.15 -14.46 0.23
CA LEU A 187 14.79 -13.98 0.47
C LEU A 187 14.32 -14.49 1.83
N HIS A 188 14.14 -13.59 2.81
CA HIS A 188 13.77 -13.94 4.16
C HIS A 188 12.26 -13.78 4.37
N PHE A 189 11.51 -14.88 4.34
CA PHE A 189 10.05 -14.90 4.46
C PHE A 189 9.57 -14.95 5.92
N ASN A 190 9.99 -13.96 6.72
CA ASN A 190 9.78 -13.88 8.17
C ASN A 190 8.30 -13.93 8.62
N HIS A 191 7.36 -13.62 7.73
CA HIS A 191 5.93 -13.68 8.02
C HIS A 191 5.26 -15.04 7.70
N TYR A 192 5.99 -16.01 7.16
CA TYR A 192 5.49 -17.32 6.73
C TYR A 192 5.95 -18.46 7.64
N LYS A 193 5.16 -19.53 7.73
CA LYS A 193 5.51 -20.72 8.54
C LYS A 193 6.26 -21.78 7.77
N SER A 194 6.08 -21.85 6.45
CA SER A 194 6.74 -22.84 5.61
C SER A 194 7.09 -22.26 4.24
N PHE A 195 8.07 -22.87 3.58
CA PHE A 195 8.52 -22.41 2.26
C PHE A 195 7.42 -22.56 1.21
N GLU A 196 6.60 -23.60 1.30
CA GLU A 196 5.49 -23.85 0.38
C GLU A 196 4.45 -22.71 0.41
N GLU A 197 4.10 -22.24 1.62
CA GLU A 197 3.20 -21.09 1.79
C GLU A 197 3.82 -19.81 1.19
N ALA A 198 5.10 -19.58 1.48
CA ALA A 198 5.85 -18.43 0.99
C ALA A 198 5.97 -18.43 -0.54
N GLU A 199 6.35 -19.57 -1.13
CA GLU A 199 6.49 -19.77 -2.57
C GLU A 199 5.17 -19.58 -3.30
N GLN A 200 4.08 -20.16 -2.78
CA GLN A 200 2.75 -19.97 -3.35
C GLN A 200 2.38 -18.48 -3.40
N LYS A 201 2.59 -17.76 -2.28
CA LYS A 201 2.29 -16.31 -2.22
C LYS A 201 3.21 -15.46 -3.07
N TRP A 202 4.49 -15.84 -3.18
CA TRP A 202 5.44 -15.19 -4.07
C TRP A 202 4.94 -15.24 -5.52
N TYR A 203 4.63 -16.42 -6.05
CA TYR A 203 4.19 -16.53 -7.44
C TYR A 203 2.78 -15.97 -7.68
N GLU A 204 1.84 -16.15 -6.75
CA GLU A 204 0.50 -15.56 -6.81
C GLU A 204 0.56 -14.03 -6.96
N ARG A 205 1.43 -13.37 -6.18
CA ARG A 205 1.57 -11.90 -6.20
C ARG A 205 2.45 -11.40 -7.33
N LYS A 206 3.47 -12.16 -7.72
CA LYS A 206 4.32 -11.85 -8.88
C LYS A 206 3.48 -11.73 -10.16
N GLN A 207 2.45 -12.56 -10.32
CA GLN A 207 1.51 -12.48 -11.45
C GLN A 207 0.68 -11.19 -11.49
N ARG A 208 0.54 -10.48 -10.37
CA ARG A 208 -0.21 -9.21 -10.28
C ARG A 208 0.66 -7.99 -10.52
N MET A 209 1.97 -8.19 -10.64
CA MET A 209 2.94 -7.11 -10.74
C MET A 209 2.76 -6.35 -12.07
N ASN A 210 2.79 -5.03 -12.00
CA ASN A 210 2.81 -4.13 -13.14
C ASN A 210 4.24 -3.59 -13.34
N GLU A 211 4.98 -4.25 -14.22
CA GLU A 211 6.39 -3.90 -14.53
C GLU A 211 6.53 -2.48 -15.12
N GLU A 212 5.48 -1.94 -15.76
CA GLU A 212 5.52 -0.58 -16.29
C GLU A 212 5.40 0.49 -15.19
N ARG A 213 4.91 0.10 -14.00
CA ARG A 213 4.56 1.00 -12.89
C ARG A 213 5.18 0.54 -11.57
N LEU A 214 6.47 0.24 -11.61
CA LEU A 214 7.24 -0.02 -10.41
C LEU A 214 7.44 1.26 -9.58
N PHE A 215 7.32 1.12 -8.26
CA PHE A 215 7.81 2.07 -7.27
C PHE A 215 8.84 1.34 -6.41
N VAL A 216 10.11 1.71 -6.56
CA VAL A 216 11.21 1.01 -5.88
C VAL A 216 11.59 1.75 -4.60
N GLU A 217 11.47 1.10 -3.46
CA GLU A 217 11.84 1.63 -2.16
C GLU A 217 13.00 0.83 -1.57
N MET A 218 13.93 1.53 -0.94
CA MET A 218 14.98 0.93 -0.13
C MET A 218 15.09 1.69 1.19
N GLN A 219 15.47 0.99 2.25
CA GLN A 219 16.07 1.62 3.42
C GLN A 219 17.51 1.13 3.59
N THR A 220 18.42 2.05 3.91
CA THR A 220 19.82 1.72 4.20
C THR A 220 20.46 2.77 5.11
N ASP A 221 21.38 2.30 5.95
CA ASP A 221 22.31 3.09 6.75
C ASP A 221 23.71 3.18 6.11
N SER A 222 23.90 2.57 4.93
CA SER A 222 25.14 2.64 4.15
C SER A 222 25.08 3.73 3.08
N GLU A 223 25.99 4.70 3.15
CA GLU A 223 26.15 5.73 2.12
C GLU A 223 26.48 5.12 0.75
N GLU A 224 27.34 4.09 0.71
CA GLU A 224 27.72 3.40 -0.53
C GLU A 224 26.50 2.76 -1.23
N LEU A 225 25.64 2.08 -0.46
CA LEU A 225 24.43 1.45 -1.01
C LEU A 225 23.44 2.49 -1.49
N ALA A 226 23.29 3.61 -0.76
CA ALA A 226 22.46 4.72 -1.19
C ALA A 226 22.96 5.35 -2.50
N GLU A 227 24.27 5.52 -2.67
CA GLU A 227 24.87 6.03 -3.91
C GLU A 227 24.66 5.08 -5.10
N ARG A 228 24.76 3.77 -4.88
CA ARG A 228 24.43 2.76 -5.91
C ARG A 228 22.95 2.81 -6.28
N PHE A 229 22.08 2.91 -5.28
CA PHE A 229 20.65 3.04 -5.50
C PHE A 229 20.30 4.31 -6.29
N ASP A 230 21.00 5.42 -6.04
CA ASP A 230 20.77 6.68 -6.74
C ASP A 230 20.99 6.58 -8.26
N LYS A 231 21.88 5.68 -8.70
CA LYS A 231 22.24 5.45 -10.12
C LYS A 231 21.29 4.50 -10.87
N LEU A 232 20.39 3.80 -10.17
CA LEU A 232 19.50 2.82 -10.81
C LEU A 232 18.52 3.47 -11.79
N PRO A 233 18.16 2.82 -12.91
CA PRO A 233 17.34 3.44 -13.96
C PRO A 233 15.82 3.37 -13.71
N PHE A 234 15.37 3.16 -12.46
CA PHE A 234 13.94 3.15 -12.15
C PHE A 234 13.35 4.56 -12.16
N LYS A 235 12.22 4.73 -12.85
CA LYS A 235 11.53 6.02 -13.01
C LYS A 235 11.04 6.59 -11.68
N GLN A 236 10.54 5.73 -10.79
CA GLN A 236 10.07 6.10 -9.45
C GLN A 236 10.81 5.25 -8.43
N LYS A 237 11.71 5.90 -7.68
CA LYS A 237 12.49 5.24 -6.66
C LYS A 237 12.82 6.17 -5.51
N VAL A 238 12.83 5.63 -4.30
CA VAL A 238 13.20 6.36 -3.09
C VAL A 238 14.07 5.50 -2.19
N VAL A 239 15.06 6.11 -1.54
CA VAL A 239 15.86 5.46 -0.50
C VAL A 239 15.78 6.26 0.79
N PHE A 240 15.30 5.65 1.86
CA PHE A 240 15.31 6.26 3.19
C PHE A 240 16.69 6.05 3.83
N VAL A 241 17.26 7.14 4.37
CA VAL A 241 18.60 7.11 4.99
C VAL A 241 18.64 7.86 6.33
N PRO A 242 19.47 7.44 7.31
CA PRO A 242 19.57 8.10 8.61
C PRO A 242 20.57 9.28 8.63
N PHE A 243 21.15 9.65 7.49
CA PHE A 243 22.16 10.70 7.34
C PHE A 243 21.72 11.82 6.39
N GLU A 244 22.40 12.96 6.45
CA GLU A 244 22.18 14.05 5.48
C GLU A 244 22.78 13.66 4.14
N THR A 245 22.12 14.01 3.05
CA THR A 245 22.62 13.67 1.71
C THR A 245 22.07 14.61 0.65
N LYS A 246 22.78 14.67 -0.49
CA LYS A 246 22.37 15.40 -1.69
C LYS A 246 21.84 14.48 -2.80
N LEU A 247 21.78 13.18 -2.54
CA LEU A 247 21.26 12.20 -3.50
C LEU A 247 19.80 12.49 -3.82
N THR A 248 19.46 12.49 -5.10
CA THR A 248 18.14 12.95 -5.58
C THR A 248 17.02 11.99 -5.22
N SER A 249 17.32 10.70 -5.14
CA SER A 249 16.37 9.67 -4.71
C SER A 249 16.34 9.45 -3.20
N ALA A 250 17.20 10.13 -2.43
CA ALA A 250 17.27 9.91 -1.00
C ALA A 250 16.31 10.81 -0.21
N ILE A 251 15.69 10.23 0.80
CA ILE A 251 14.89 10.92 1.80
C ILE A 251 15.60 10.78 3.15
N SER A 252 16.17 11.87 3.64
CA SER A 252 16.85 11.87 4.94
C SER A 252 15.85 11.83 6.09
N LEU A 253 16.02 10.85 6.98
CA LEU A 253 15.31 10.71 8.23
C LEU A 253 16.17 11.12 9.43
N LYS A 254 17.35 11.71 9.22
CA LYS A 254 18.30 12.04 10.30
C LYS A 254 17.64 12.81 11.44
N LYS A 255 16.86 13.85 11.11
CA LYS A 255 16.19 14.69 12.12
C LYS A 255 15.09 13.94 12.87
N ILE A 256 14.31 13.13 12.16
CA ILE A 256 13.23 12.31 12.74
C ILE A 256 13.81 11.23 13.66
N ASN A 257 14.97 10.69 13.31
CA ASN A 257 15.62 9.62 14.05
C ASN A 257 16.62 10.10 15.10
N ALA A 258 16.80 11.42 15.29
CA ALA A 258 17.77 11.96 16.24
C ALA A 258 17.55 11.44 17.68
N ASN A 259 16.31 11.15 18.06
CA ASN A 259 15.94 10.59 19.36
C ASN A 259 15.31 9.19 19.26
N TYR A 260 15.40 8.55 18.09
CA TYR A 260 14.85 7.22 17.90
C TYR A 260 15.88 6.16 18.29
N SER A 261 15.50 5.25 19.19
CA SER A 261 16.39 4.22 19.75
C SER A 261 16.18 2.83 19.16
N GLY A 262 15.20 2.65 18.27
CA GLY A 262 14.93 1.37 17.60
C GLY A 262 15.76 1.17 16.34
N ALA A 263 15.57 0.03 15.68
CA ALA A 263 16.26 -0.27 14.43
C ALA A 263 15.76 0.65 13.30
N PHE A 264 16.65 1.09 12.41
CA PHE A 264 16.31 2.08 11.38
C PHE A 264 15.12 1.68 10.50
N TYR A 265 15.02 0.41 10.07
CA TYR A 265 13.89 -0.09 9.29
C TYR A 265 12.53 0.08 10.00
N GLU A 266 12.49 0.00 11.33
CA GLU A 266 11.27 0.20 12.11
C GLU A 266 10.82 1.67 12.02
N SER A 267 11.77 2.62 12.08
CA SER A 267 11.44 4.04 11.88
C SER A 267 10.78 4.29 10.52
N VAL A 268 11.26 3.63 9.46
CA VAL A 268 10.72 3.72 8.10
C VAL A 268 9.31 3.12 8.04
N ASN A 269 9.08 1.96 8.69
CA ASN A 269 7.75 1.34 8.76
C ASN A 269 6.71 2.19 9.52
N ARG A 270 7.14 2.97 10.52
CA ARG A 270 6.27 3.92 11.23
C ARG A 270 5.73 5.03 10.32
N LEU A 271 6.48 5.39 9.28
CA LEU A 271 6.02 6.35 8.27
C LEU A 271 4.91 5.74 7.40
N ALA A 272 5.10 4.51 6.91
CA ALA A 272 4.08 3.80 6.09
C ALA A 272 2.76 3.54 6.84
N THR A 273 2.85 3.30 8.15
CA THR A 273 1.68 3.07 9.02
C THR A 273 1.02 4.36 9.50
N GLY A 274 1.53 5.53 9.12
CA GLY A 274 0.96 6.83 9.52
C GLY A 274 1.18 7.18 10.99
N GLN A 275 2.04 6.47 11.71
CA GLN A 275 2.37 6.76 13.12
C GLN A 275 3.18 8.05 13.28
N GLN A 276 3.75 8.57 12.19
CA GLN A 276 4.47 9.83 12.18
C GLN A 276 4.18 10.59 10.88
N ALA A 277 3.76 11.86 11.01
CA ALA A 277 3.53 12.72 9.87
C ALA A 277 4.86 13.09 9.21
N PHE A 278 5.02 12.74 7.92
CA PHE A 278 6.24 13.05 7.19
C PHE A 278 6.01 13.29 5.70
N TYR A 279 5.35 12.37 5.01
CA TYR A 279 4.95 12.52 3.61
C TYR A 279 3.45 12.25 3.40
N ASN A 280 2.90 12.77 2.31
CA ASN A 280 1.66 12.31 1.71
C ASN A 280 1.99 11.10 0.83
N ILE A 281 1.47 9.92 1.21
CA ILE A 281 1.79 8.67 0.54
C ILE A 281 1.22 8.59 -0.87
N LEU A 282 0.05 9.19 -1.13
CA LEU A 282 -0.56 9.17 -2.46
C LEU A 282 0.26 9.97 -3.45
N LYS A 283 0.61 11.21 -3.09
CA LYS A 283 1.53 12.05 -3.87
C LYS A 283 2.87 11.36 -4.13
N LEU A 284 3.44 10.74 -3.09
CA LEU A 284 4.70 10.00 -3.22
C LEU A 284 4.61 8.89 -4.27
N LEU A 285 3.58 8.03 -4.18
CA LEU A 285 3.39 6.91 -5.11
C LEU A 285 2.95 7.37 -6.51
N ASN A 286 2.33 8.55 -6.61
CA ASN A 286 1.96 9.16 -7.88
C ASN A 286 3.12 9.87 -8.59
N GLY A 287 4.26 10.08 -7.91
CA GLY A 287 5.45 10.73 -8.46
C GLY A 287 5.39 12.26 -8.41
N GLU A 288 4.52 12.82 -7.59
CA GLU A 288 4.45 14.26 -7.35
C GLU A 288 5.67 14.71 -6.53
N ARG A 289 6.06 16.00 -6.61
CA ARG A 289 7.28 16.49 -5.94
C ARG A 289 7.00 17.11 -4.57
N ASP A 290 5.78 17.55 -4.33
CA ASP A 290 5.33 18.22 -3.11
C ASP A 290 4.70 17.23 -2.11
N PHE A 291 5.25 16.01 -2.04
CA PHE A 291 4.75 14.98 -1.13
C PHE A 291 5.18 15.20 0.33
N PHE A 292 6.20 16.02 0.62
CA PHE A 292 6.62 16.27 1.99
C PHE A 292 5.57 17.09 2.76
N ARG A 293 5.19 16.60 3.94
CA ARG A 293 4.29 17.29 4.88
C ARG A 293 5.06 18.14 5.88
N VAL A 294 6.35 17.89 6.01
CA VAL A 294 7.25 18.66 6.88
C VAL A 294 7.96 19.72 6.05
N SER A 295 8.08 20.91 6.62
CA SER A 295 8.92 21.97 6.11
C SER A 295 9.96 22.31 7.16
N GLU A 296 11.18 22.61 6.73
CA GLU A 296 12.15 23.23 7.61
C GLU A 296 11.81 24.72 7.72
N LYS A 297 11.96 25.31 8.91
CA LYS A 297 11.96 26.77 9.00
C LYS A 297 13.13 27.28 8.16
N MET A 298 12.82 28.10 7.16
CA MET A 298 13.81 28.92 6.45
C MET A 298 14.51 29.86 7.43
#